data_AF-A0A7K4C1C3-F1
#
_entry.id   AF-A0A7K4C1C3-F1
#
_cell.length_a   1.000
_cell.length_b   1.000
_cell.length_c   1.000
_cell.angle_alpha   90.00
_cell.angle_beta   90.00
_cell.angle_gamma   90.00
#
_symmetry.space_group_name_H-M   'P 1'
#
loop_
_entity.id
_entity.type
_entity.pdbx_description
1 polymer ?
#
loop_
_entity_poly.entity_id
_entity_poly.type
_entity_poly.pdbx_seq_one_letter_code
_entity_poly.pdbx_strand_id
1 'polypeptide(L)'
;MKQTPLLLVTLILLVFGAGCTDSVEVNASENTTPAPVLYYEQENTSITLNLSEVTVDVPGNFTANVTMVLETLLADQRAGILLENGWNITSVRMASNEDDPNRAYVEVEFRHDGLSFFIGVDETARRTLDGRCGAEWWLSTPVSGPLPEGYHQATDKSTKTYHVFDERNKRVAMIYNDTTIFYLYPSYSIINMEGILG
;
A
#
# COMPACT_ATOMS: atom_id res chain seq x y z
N MET A 1 63.86 41.79 -4.97
CA MET A 1 62.96 42.26 -6.05
C MET A 1 63.35 41.49 -7.30
N LYS A 2 62.68 40.36 -7.55
CA LYS A 2 61.52 40.12 -8.45
C LYS A 2 61.96 39.74 -9.89
N GLN A 3 61.60 38.48 -10.23
CA GLN A 3 61.32 37.90 -11.56
C GLN A 3 62.55 37.66 -12.46
N THR A 4 62.80 36.48 -13.04
CA THR A 4 61.89 35.49 -13.66
C THR A 4 62.60 34.12 -13.73
N PRO A 5 61.88 32.98 -13.59
CA PRO A 5 62.31 31.73 -14.20
C PRO A 5 61.17 31.14 -15.05
N LEU A 6 61.30 31.24 -16.36
CA LEU A 6 60.37 30.64 -17.31
C LEU A 6 61.16 30.13 -18.49
N LEU A 7 61.84 28.99 -18.32
CA LEU A 7 62.41 28.16 -19.40
C LEU A 7 63.12 26.90 -18.85
N LEU A 8 62.48 26.19 -17.91
CA LEU A 8 62.91 24.85 -17.50
C LEU A 8 61.71 23.88 -17.45
N VAL A 9 60.73 24.14 -18.32
CA VAL A 9 59.55 23.32 -18.58
C VAL A 9 59.79 22.67 -19.94
N THR A 10 60.52 21.54 -20.02
CA THR A 10 60.43 20.59 -21.17
C THR A 10 61.28 19.32 -21.09
N LEU A 11 61.97 18.99 -19.98
CA LEU A 11 62.88 17.83 -19.97
C LEU A 11 62.69 16.84 -18.81
N ILE A 12 61.46 16.59 -18.37
CA ILE A 12 61.15 15.45 -17.48
C ILE A 12 59.84 14.79 -17.95
N LEU A 13 59.84 14.31 -19.19
CA LEU A 13 58.71 13.62 -19.80
C LEU A 13 59.01 12.17 -20.19
N LEU A 14 60.07 11.53 -19.66
CA LEU A 14 60.35 10.16 -20.09
C LEU A 14 61.13 9.33 -19.06
N VAL A 15 60.43 8.88 -18.02
CA VAL A 15 60.71 7.57 -17.41
C VAL A 15 59.38 6.83 -17.28
N PHE A 16 59.12 5.98 -18.28
CA PHE A 16 58.15 4.88 -18.26
C PHE A 16 58.39 4.01 -17.01
N GLY A 17 57.38 3.49 -16.33
CA GLY A 17 56.69 2.29 -16.81
C GLY A 17 55.82 1.67 -15.72
N ALA A 18 54.56 1.46 -16.07
CA ALA A 18 53.60 0.45 -15.61
C ALA A 18 53.82 -0.22 -14.25
N GLY A 19 53.18 0.32 -13.21
CA GLY A 19 52.69 -0.47 -12.09
C GLY A 19 51.20 -0.73 -12.31
N CYS A 20 50.84 -1.93 -12.77
CA CYS A 20 49.48 -2.44 -12.65
C CYS A 20 49.18 -2.58 -11.16
N THR A 21 48.50 -1.60 -10.58
CA THR A 21 47.68 -1.90 -9.41
C THR A 21 46.35 -2.36 -9.98
N ASP A 22 46.12 -3.68 -9.99
CA ASP A 22 44.76 -4.20 -10.04
C ASP A 22 44.01 -3.50 -8.93
N SER A 23 43.17 -2.52 -9.29
CA SER A 23 42.14 -2.05 -8.38
C SER A 23 41.27 -3.26 -8.13
N VAL A 24 41.46 -3.89 -6.97
CA VAL A 24 40.46 -4.78 -6.41
C VAL A 24 39.20 -3.93 -6.33
N GLU A 25 38.33 -4.09 -7.33
CA GLU A 25 36.91 -3.83 -7.18
C GLU A 25 36.50 -4.63 -5.97
N VAL A 26 36.48 -3.95 -4.82
CA VAL A 26 35.60 -4.34 -3.74
C VAL A 26 34.22 -4.16 -4.35
N ASN A 27 33.74 -5.22 -4.99
CA ASN A 27 32.33 -5.44 -5.19
C ASN A 27 31.74 -5.30 -3.79
N ALA A 28 31.27 -4.09 -3.48
CA ALA A 28 30.26 -3.89 -2.47
C ALA A 28 29.11 -4.75 -2.96
N SER A 29 29.14 -6.02 -2.57
CA SER A 29 27.96 -6.86 -2.56
C SER A 29 26.98 -6.03 -1.76
N GLU A 30 26.05 -5.40 -2.47
CA GLU A 30 24.84 -4.87 -1.89
C GLU A 30 24.21 -6.08 -1.20
N ASN A 31 24.52 -6.25 0.08
CA ASN A 31 23.84 -7.18 0.94
C ASN A 31 22.48 -6.52 1.22
N THR A 32 21.66 -6.47 0.18
CA THR A 32 20.26 -6.10 0.25
C THR A 32 19.61 -7.24 1.02
N THR A 33 19.54 -7.08 2.33
CA THR A 33 18.65 -7.87 3.17
C THR A 33 17.30 -7.87 2.48
N PRO A 34 16.77 -9.04 2.06
CA PRO A 34 15.46 -9.11 1.44
C PRO A 34 14.45 -8.43 2.35
N ALA A 35 13.57 -7.60 1.77
CA ALA A 35 12.49 -7.01 2.54
C ALA A 35 11.73 -8.12 3.28
N PRO A 36 11.35 -7.92 4.56
CA PRO A 36 10.63 -8.92 5.31
C PRO A 36 9.35 -9.29 4.57
N VAL A 37 9.16 -10.58 4.33
CA VAL A 37 7.93 -11.10 3.75
C VAL A 37 6.89 -11.15 4.86
N LEU A 38 5.76 -10.47 4.68
CA LEU A 38 4.64 -10.50 5.61
C LEU A 38 3.62 -11.54 5.16
N TYR A 39 2.97 -12.17 6.14
CA TYR A 39 1.93 -13.16 5.89
C TYR A 39 0.70 -12.80 6.68
N TYR A 40 -0.44 -12.84 6.01
CA TYR A 40 -1.71 -13.00 6.70
C TYR A 40 -1.93 -14.49 6.94
N GLU A 41 -2.16 -14.85 8.20
CA GLU A 41 -2.35 -16.23 8.64
C GLU A 41 -3.64 -16.33 9.43
N GLN A 42 -4.61 -17.08 8.91
CA GLN A 42 -5.85 -17.39 9.63
C GLN A 42 -6.29 -18.83 9.37
N GLU A 43 -6.31 -19.63 10.43
CA GLU A 43 -6.63 -21.07 10.40
C GLU A 43 -5.81 -21.85 9.35
N ASN A 44 -6.36 -22.07 8.15
CA ASN A 44 -5.74 -22.79 7.04
C ASN A 44 -5.38 -21.89 5.85
N THR A 45 -5.58 -20.58 5.98
CA THR A 45 -5.32 -19.58 4.94
C THR A 45 -4.01 -18.87 5.27
N SER A 46 -3.03 -19.00 4.37
CA SER A 46 -1.79 -18.22 4.37
C SER A 46 -1.76 -17.38 3.10
N ILE A 47 -1.76 -16.06 3.23
CA ILE A 47 -1.67 -15.10 2.12
C ILE A 47 -0.39 -14.31 2.28
N THR A 48 0.55 -14.53 1.36
CA THR A 48 1.81 -13.78 1.29
C THR A 48 1.55 -12.36 0.80
N LEU A 49 2.03 -11.36 1.54
CA LEU A 49 2.06 -9.97 1.10
C LEU A 49 3.42 -9.62 0.51
N ASN A 50 3.42 -9.21 -0.75
CA ASN A 50 4.62 -8.68 -1.38
C ASN A 50 4.74 -7.17 -1.16
N LEU A 51 5.60 -6.76 -0.24
CA LEU A 51 5.81 -5.34 0.07
C LEU A 51 6.30 -4.53 -1.12
N SER A 52 6.97 -5.13 -2.11
CA SER A 52 7.41 -4.41 -3.30
C SER A 52 6.27 -4.00 -4.23
N GLU A 53 5.09 -4.60 -4.07
CA GLU A 53 3.88 -4.29 -4.87
C GLU A 53 3.01 -3.22 -4.19
N VAL A 54 3.29 -2.88 -2.93
CA VAL A 54 2.56 -1.85 -2.20
C VAL A 54 3.14 -0.48 -2.54
N THR A 55 2.31 0.37 -3.13
CA THR A 55 2.70 1.74 -3.49
C THR A 55 2.68 2.65 -2.25
N VAL A 56 3.72 3.46 -2.07
CA VAL A 56 3.70 4.55 -1.08
C VAL A 56 3.35 5.83 -1.83
N ASP A 57 2.10 6.30 -1.73
CA ASP A 57 1.56 7.33 -2.65
C ASP A 57 2.17 8.73 -2.45
N VAL A 58 2.94 8.96 -1.38
CA VAL A 58 3.67 10.23 -1.16
C VAL A 58 5.01 9.99 -0.46
N PRO A 59 6.03 9.42 -1.13
CA PRO A 59 7.26 8.97 -0.48
C PRO A 59 8.02 10.08 0.27
N GLY A 60 7.98 11.32 -0.24
CA GLY A 60 8.76 12.45 0.31
C GLY A 60 8.29 12.97 1.67
N ASN A 61 7.03 12.70 2.05
CA ASN A 61 6.44 13.12 3.34
C ASN A 61 5.97 11.92 4.18
N PHE A 62 6.23 10.70 3.73
CA PHE A 62 5.81 9.50 4.42
C PHE A 62 6.85 9.12 5.47
N THR A 63 6.53 9.31 6.74
CA THR A 63 7.44 9.04 7.87
C THR A 63 7.10 7.75 8.61
N ALA A 64 5.99 7.09 8.27
CA ALA A 64 5.51 5.93 8.98
C ALA A 64 6.30 4.65 8.62
N ASN A 65 6.39 3.71 9.56
CA ASN A 65 6.95 2.39 9.30
C ASN A 65 5.91 1.49 8.63
N VAL A 66 6.03 1.30 7.30
CA VAL A 66 5.11 0.47 6.49
C VAL A 66 4.98 -0.95 7.05
N THR A 67 6.07 -1.56 7.48
CA THR A 67 6.03 -2.92 8.05
C THR A 67 5.16 -2.95 9.31
N MET A 68 5.35 -2.00 10.24
CA MET A 68 4.55 -1.94 11.47
C MET A 68 3.07 -1.64 11.20
N VAL A 69 2.80 -0.77 10.21
CA VAL A 69 1.44 -0.47 9.76
C VAL A 69 0.75 -1.73 9.27
N LEU A 70 1.42 -2.51 8.42
CA LEU A 70 0.85 -3.73 7.86
C LEU A 70 0.71 -4.83 8.91
N GLU A 71 1.67 -5.01 9.81
CA GLU A 71 1.53 -5.94 10.95
C GLU A 71 0.32 -5.59 11.82
N THR A 72 0.11 -4.30 12.11
CA THR A 72 -1.05 -3.82 12.86
C THR A 72 -2.35 -4.07 12.11
N LEU A 73 -2.35 -3.80 10.79
CA LEU A 73 -3.51 -4.00 9.92
C LEU A 73 -3.90 -5.46 9.80
N LEU A 74 -2.93 -6.37 9.71
CA LEU A 74 -3.18 -7.81 9.53
C LEU A 74 -3.86 -8.46 10.74
N ALA A 75 -3.79 -7.83 11.92
CA ALA A 75 -4.56 -8.24 13.09
C ALA A 75 -6.03 -7.78 13.06
N ASP A 76 -6.43 -6.95 12.09
CA ASP A 76 -7.79 -6.44 11.94
C ASP A 76 -8.68 -7.42 11.18
N GLN A 77 -9.84 -7.72 11.74
CA GLN A 77 -10.80 -8.65 11.14
C GLN A 77 -11.24 -8.21 9.73
N ARG A 78 -11.36 -6.90 9.48
CA ARG A 78 -11.75 -6.39 8.16
C ARG A 78 -10.67 -6.65 7.12
N ALA A 79 -9.40 -6.56 7.49
CA ALA A 79 -8.29 -6.88 6.60
C ALA A 79 -8.34 -8.37 6.19
N GLY A 80 -8.58 -9.26 7.15
CA GLY A 80 -8.79 -10.69 6.87
C GLY A 80 -9.95 -10.93 5.90
N ILE A 81 -11.13 -10.36 6.19
CA ILE A 81 -12.31 -10.46 5.30
C ILE A 81 -11.98 -10.01 3.87
N LEU A 82 -11.26 -8.90 3.70
CA LEU A 82 -10.89 -8.39 2.38
C LEU A 82 -9.91 -9.33 1.67
N LEU A 83 -8.82 -9.72 2.33
CA LEU A 83 -7.78 -10.59 1.76
C LEU A 83 -8.34 -11.97 1.36
N GLU A 84 -9.12 -12.60 2.24
CA GLU A 84 -9.76 -13.90 1.98
C GLU A 84 -10.74 -13.85 0.80
N ASN A 85 -11.31 -12.67 0.52
CA ASN A 85 -12.21 -12.43 -0.62
C ASN A 85 -11.48 -11.83 -1.83
N GLY A 86 -10.17 -12.01 -1.94
CA GLY A 86 -9.39 -11.67 -3.14
C GLY A 86 -9.14 -10.18 -3.34
N TRP A 87 -9.23 -9.38 -2.28
CA TRP A 87 -8.77 -7.99 -2.31
C TRP A 87 -7.27 -7.92 -2.05
N ASN A 88 -6.60 -7.00 -2.72
CA ASN A 88 -5.16 -6.79 -2.56
C ASN A 88 -4.89 -5.47 -1.86
N ILE A 89 -3.89 -5.46 -0.98
CA ILE A 89 -3.32 -4.20 -0.46
C ILE A 89 -2.50 -3.56 -1.59
N THR A 90 -2.87 -2.35 -2.00
CA THR A 90 -2.27 -1.70 -3.17
C THR A 90 -1.48 -0.45 -2.85
N SER A 91 -1.90 0.31 -1.83
CA SER A 91 -1.16 1.48 -1.42
C SER A 91 -1.26 1.79 0.06
N VAL A 92 -0.28 2.54 0.55
CA VAL A 92 -0.26 3.16 1.87
C VAL A 92 0.03 4.65 1.71
N ARG A 93 -0.70 5.48 2.46
CA ARG A 93 -0.52 6.94 2.43
C ARG A 93 -0.74 7.55 3.80
N MET A 94 -0.06 8.67 4.05
CA MET A 94 -0.37 9.49 5.22
C MET A 94 -1.74 10.17 5.02
N ALA A 95 -2.53 10.20 6.08
CA ALA A 95 -3.80 10.90 6.15
C ALA A 95 -3.92 11.63 7.49
N SER A 96 -4.82 12.61 7.54
CA SER A 96 -5.13 13.38 8.73
C SER A 96 -6.62 13.32 8.99
N ASN A 97 -7.02 13.39 10.26
CA ASN A 97 -8.44 13.52 10.59
C ASN A 97 -8.90 14.94 10.23
N GLU A 98 -10.05 15.08 9.58
CA GLU A 98 -10.63 16.40 9.28
C GLU A 98 -10.96 17.18 10.55
N ASP A 99 -11.40 16.49 11.61
CA ASP A 99 -11.74 17.08 12.91
C ASP A 99 -10.50 17.39 13.77
N ASP A 100 -9.39 16.69 13.53
CA ASP A 100 -8.12 16.91 14.21
C ASP A 100 -6.94 16.71 13.24
N PRO A 101 -6.52 17.77 12.53
CA PRO A 101 -5.43 17.70 11.56
C PRO A 101 -4.09 17.28 12.16
N ASN A 102 -3.92 17.42 13.48
CA ASN A 102 -2.70 16.99 14.17
C ASN A 102 -2.69 15.47 14.43
N ARG A 103 -3.85 14.82 14.30
CA ARG A 103 -3.98 13.37 14.41
C ARG A 103 -3.69 12.74 13.05
N ALA A 104 -2.41 12.60 12.77
CA ALA A 104 -1.92 11.85 11.62
C ALA A 104 -2.13 10.34 11.81
N TYR A 105 -2.51 9.66 10.74
CA TYR A 105 -2.61 8.21 10.67
C TYR A 105 -2.18 7.74 9.27
N VAL A 106 -1.98 6.44 9.13
CA VAL A 106 -1.69 5.83 7.83
C VAL A 106 -2.97 5.21 7.31
N GLU A 107 -3.35 5.54 6.09
CA GLU A 107 -4.46 4.90 5.41
C GLU A 107 -3.91 3.83 4.45
N VAL A 108 -4.44 2.62 4.56
CA VAL A 108 -4.08 1.49 3.71
C VAL A 108 -5.24 1.19 2.76
N GLU A 109 -4.95 1.18 1.46
CA GLU A 109 -5.91 0.88 0.40
C GLU A 109 -5.91 -0.61 0.07
N PHE A 110 -7.10 -1.20 0.08
CA PHE A 110 -7.42 -2.48 -0.52
C PHE A 110 -8.17 -2.24 -1.84
N ARG A 111 -7.83 -2.99 -2.90
CA ARG A 111 -8.54 -2.92 -4.19
C ARG A 111 -9.02 -4.28 -4.66
N HIS A 112 -10.21 -4.30 -5.25
CA HIS A 112 -10.76 -5.43 -5.98
C HIS A 112 -11.76 -4.96 -7.02
N ASP A 113 -11.66 -5.45 -8.26
CA ASP A 113 -12.61 -5.17 -9.36
C ASP A 113 -12.96 -3.67 -9.56
N GLY A 114 -11.97 -2.79 -9.37
CA GLY A 114 -12.13 -1.34 -9.51
C GLY A 114 -12.78 -0.63 -8.32
N LEU A 115 -13.08 -1.34 -7.22
CA LEU A 115 -13.50 -0.77 -5.95
C LEU A 115 -12.32 -0.66 -4.98
N SER A 116 -12.29 0.43 -4.21
CA SER A 116 -11.31 0.62 -3.13
C SER A 116 -12.00 0.57 -1.77
N PHE A 117 -11.32 -0.01 -0.78
CA PHE A 117 -11.67 0.07 0.63
C PHE A 117 -10.44 0.48 1.43
N PHE A 118 -10.60 1.38 2.38
CA PHE A 118 -9.50 1.97 3.12
C PHE A 118 -9.64 1.66 4.59
N ILE A 119 -8.55 1.32 5.25
CA ILE A 119 -8.48 1.15 6.71
C ILE A 119 -7.41 2.09 7.25
N GLY A 120 -7.79 2.94 8.22
CA GLY A 120 -6.82 3.76 8.95
C GLY A 120 -6.04 2.94 9.98
N VAL A 121 -4.78 3.30 10.18
CA VAL A 121 -3.87 2.70 11.14
C VAL A 121 -3.15 3.81 11.90
N ASP A 122 -3.30 3.79 13.22
CA ASP A 122 -2.55 4.63 14.14
C ASP A 122 -1.28 3.86 14.54
N GLU A 123 -0.16 4.21 13.90
CA GLU A 123 1.14 3.57 14.15
C GLU A 123 1.60 3.74 15.60
N THR A 124 1.34 4.91 16.19
CA THR A 124 1.79 5.22 17.57
C THR A 124 1.00 4.42 18.58
N ALA A 125 -0.32 4.35 18.42
CA ALA A 125 -1.19 3.58 19.30
C ALA A 125 -1.26 2.08 18.94
N ARG A 126 -0.62 1.66 17.84
CA ARG A 126 -0.62 0.28 17.31
C ARG A 126 -2.02 -0.32 17.22
N ARG A 127 -2.93 0.44 16.59
CA ARG A 127 -4.31 -0.01 16.38
C ARG A 127 -4.85 0.49 15.06
N THR A 128 -5.84 -0.22 14.55
CA THR A 128 -6.64 0.25 13.44
C THR A 128 -7.68 1.29 13.87
N LEU A 129 -8.10 2.08 12.89
CA LEU A 129 -9.10 3.14 12.97
C LEU A 129 -10.29 2.78 12.07
N ASP A 130 -11.05 3.79 11.65
CA ASP A 130 -12.24 3.63 10.84
C ASP A 130 -11.89 3.12 9.43
N GLY A 131 -12.86 2.43 8.84
CA GLY A 131 -12.80 1.90 7.49
C GLY A 131 -13.82 2.60 6.60
N ARG A 132 -13.47 2.83 5.34
CA ARG A 132 -14.34 3.51 4.38
C ARG A 132 -14.22 2.92 2.96
N CYS A 133 -15.32 2.85 2.26
CA CYS A 133 -15.34 2.51 0.85
C CYS A 133 -15.07 3.76 0.00
N GLY A 134 -14.31 3.58 -1.09
CA GLY A 134 -14.02 4.62 -2.08
C GLY A 134 -15.12 4.84 -3.12
N ALA A 135 -16.27 4.13 -3.02
CA ALA A 135 -17.40 4.34 -3.91
C ALA A 135 -17.97 5.76 -3.78
N GLU A 136 -18.51 6.30 -4.87
CA GLU A 136 -19.13 7.61 -4.85
C GLU A 136 -20.41 7.59 -3.99
N TRP A 137 -20.59 8.63 -3.18
CA TRP A 137 -21.79 8.78 -2.38
C TRP A 137 -22.97 9.22 -3.25
N TRP A 138 -24.03 8.41 -3.28
CA TRP A 138 -25.21 8.71 -4.08
C TRP A 138 -26.49 8.45 -3.31
N LEU A 139 -27.25 9.52 -3.03
CA LEU A 139 -28.59 9.44 -2.44
C LEU A 139 -29.54 9.80 -3.57
N SER A 140 -30.42 8.86 -3.98
CA SER A 140 -31.45 8.98 -5.03
C SER A 140 -32.34 10.23 -4.90
N THR A 141 -31.74 11.39 -5.03
CA THR A 141 -32.22 12.72 -4.75
C THR A 141 -31.67 13.62 -5.83
N PRO A 142 -32.35 14.72 -6.17
CA PRO A 142 -31.92 15.62 -7.24
C PRO A 142 -30.51 16.20 -7.06
N VAL A 143 -29.94 16.11 -5.85
CA VAL A 143 -28.63 16.66 -5.49
C VAL A 143 -27.47 15.79 -5.98
N SER A 144 -27.65 14.47 -6.06
CA SER A 144 -26.55 13.52 -6.35
C SER A 144 -26.26 13.32 -7.84
N GLY A 145 -26.95 14.03 -8.74
CA GLY A 145 -26.73 13.90 -10.18
C GLY A 145 -27.15 12.53 -10.75
N PRO A 146 -26.66 12.14 -11.95
CA PRO A 146 -26.98 10.85 -12.53
C PRO A 146 -26.45 9.70 -11.66
N LEU A 147 -27.13 8.56 -11.70
CA LEU A 147 -26.68 7.35 -11.02
C LEU A 147 -25.31 6.92 -11.59
N PRO A 148 -24.28 6.67 -10.74
CA PRO A 148 -23.00 6.16 -11.20
C PRO A 148 -23.13 4.83 -11.92
N GLU A 149 -22.40 4.66 -13.03
CA GLU A 149 -22.41 3.42 -13.81
C GLU A 149 -21.69 2.25 -13.12
N GLY A 150 -20.78 2.55 -12.20
CA GLY A 150 -19.95 1.59 -11.46
C GLY A 150 -20.46 1.33 -10.04
N TYR A 151 -19.58 1.49 -9.07
CA TYR A 151 -19.95 1.40 -7.67
C TYR A 151 -20.48 2.73 -7.14
N HIS A 152 -21.51 2.68 -6.32
CA HIS A 152 -21.94 3.81 -5.50
C HIS A 152 -22.27 3.34 -4.09
N GLN A 153 -22.33 4.26 -3.15
CA GLN A 153 -22.71 3.97 -1.78
C GLN A 153 -23.75 4.93 -1.22
N ALA A 154 -24.54 4.43 -0.29
CA ALA A 154 -25.49 5.20 0.48
C ALA A 154 -25.45 4.78 1.96
N THR A 155 -25.77 5.70 2.86
CA THR A 155 -25.84 5.40 4.29
C THR A 155 -27.25 5.32 4.79
N ASP A 156 -27.53 4.23 5.50
CA ASP A 156 -28.65 4.16 6.40
C ASP A 156 -28.30 4.92 7.69
N LYS A 157 -28.93 6.08 7.86
CA LYS A 157 -28.69 6.95 9.02
C LYS A 157 -29.19 6.37 10.33
N SER A 158 -30.13 5.41 10.29
CA SER A 158 -30.73 4.80 11.47
C SER A 158 -29.79 3.79 12.11
N THR A 159 -29.14 2.97 11.30
CA THR A 159 -28.19 1.93 11.70
C THR A 159 -26.73 2.40 11.65
N LYS A 160 -26.45 3.55 11.03
CA LYS A 160 -25.09 4.04 10.73
C LYS A 160 -24.30 3.05 9.87
N THR A 161 -24.99 2.36 8.96
CA THR A 161 -24.37 1.43 8.01
C THR A 161 -24.28 2.03 6.62
N TYR A 162 -23.19 1.74 5.94
CA TYR A 162 -22.96 2.06 4.53
C TYR A 162 -23.29 0.83 3.69
N HIS A 163 -24.03 1.06 2.61
CA HIS A 163 -24.38 0.04 1.63
C HIS A 163 -23.72 0.42 0.31
N VAL A 164 -22.90 -0.49 -0.22
CA VAL A 164 -22.20 -0.32 -1.49
C VAL A 164 -22.89 -1.18 -2.54
N PHE A 165 -23.28 -0.55 -3.64
CA PHE A 165 -23.99 -1.17 -4.75
C PHE A 165 -23.08 -1.26 -5.96
N ASP A 166 -23.15 -2.40 -6.64
CA ASP A 166 -22.48 -2.66 -7.92
C ASP A 166 -23.51 -2.53 -9.04
N GLU A 167 -23.58 -1.37 -9.68
CA GLU A 167 -24.60 -1.10 -10.70
C GLU A 167 -24.42 -1.89 -11.98
N ARG A 168 -23.20 -2.40 -12.23
CA ARG A 168 -22.88 -3.24 -13.38
C ARG A 168 -23.56 -4.60 -13.26
N ASN A 169 -23.63 -5.13 -12.04
CA ASN A 169 -24.18 -6.46 -11.74
C ASN A 169 -25.52 -6.43 -10.97
N LYS A 170 -26.06 -5.23 -10.70
CA LYS A 170 -27.34 -5.02 -9.99
C LYS A 170 -27.42 -5.77 -8.66
N ARG A 171 -26.41 -5.60 -7.81
CA ARG A 171 -26.29 -6.28 -6.51
C ARG A 171 -25.71 -5.36 -5.44
N VAL A 172 -25.90 -5.75 -4.18
CA VAL A 172 -25.12 -5.19 -3.06
C VAL A 172 -23.75 -5.87 -3.06
N ALA A 173 -22.69 -5.08 -3.09
CA ALA A 173 -21.31 -5.55 -3.05
C ALA A 173 -20.77 -5.62 -1.62
N MET A 174 -21.15 -4.67 -0.77
CA MET A 174 -20.64 -4.58 0.60
C MET A 174 -21.66 -3.88 1.51
N ILE A 175 -21.73 -4.31 2.77
CA ILE A 175 -22.40 -3.59 3.86
C ILE A 175 -21.41 -3.49 5.01
N TYR A 176 -21.15 -2.28 5.49
CA TYR A 176 -20.15 -2.05 6.53
C TYR A 176 -20.54 -0.86 7.43
N ASN A 177 -19.86 -0.71 8.56
CA ASN A 177 -19.75 0.53 9.31
C ASN A 177 -18.27 0.83 9.57
N ASP A 178 -17.99 1.88 10.34
CA ASP A 178 -16.63 2.34 10.58
C ASP A 178 -15.67 1.24 11.06
N THR A 179 -16.14 0.23 11.82
CA THR A 179 -15.27 -0.81 12.41
C THR A 179 -15.53 -2.23 11.93
N THR A 180 -16.60 -2.47 11.16
CA THR A 180 -17.06 -3.83 10.82
C THR A 180 -17.53 -3.92 9.38
N ILE A 181 -17.12 -4.97 8.67
CA ILE A 181 -17.75 -5.40 7.40
C ILE A 181 -18.78 -6.47 7.75
N PHE A 182 -20.07 -6.15 7.59
CA PHE A 182 -21.18 -7.06 7.88
C PHE A 182 -21.43 -8.03 6.72
N TYR A 183 -21.15 -7.57 5.50
CA TYR A 183 -21.35 -8.32 4.29
C TYR A 183 -20.34 -7.87 3.25
N LEU A 184 -19.72 -8.85 2.60
CA LEU A 184 -18.89 -8.66 1.42
C LEU A 184 -19.32 -9.73 0.41
N TYR A 185 -19.68 -9.30 -0.80
CA TYR A 185 -20.02 -10.25 -1.85
C TYR A 185 -18.77 -11.09 -2.17
N PRO A 186 -18.84 -12.43 -2.12
CA PRO A 186 -17.67 -13.27 -2.29
C PRO A 186 -17.13 -13.16 -3.71
N SER A 187 -15.83 -12.87 -3.82
CA SER A 187 -15.08 -13.13 -5.04
C SER A 187 -14.44 -14.50 -4.86
N TYR A 188 -14.96 -15.50 -5.57
CA TYR A 188 -14.34 -16.82 -5.54
C TYR A 188 -13.01 -16.71 -6.29
N SER A 189 -11.90 -16.75 -5.57
CA SER A 189 -10.60 -17.06 -6.15
C SER A 189 -10.67 -18.48 -6.70
N ILE A 190 -10.36 -18.65 -7.99
CA ILE A 190 -10.25 -19.99 -8.60
C ILE A 190 -9.11 -20.69 -7.87
N ILE A 191 -9.44 -21.64 -6.99
CA ILE A 191 -8.46 -22.56 -6.42
C ILE A 191 -7.83 -23.28 -7.61
N ASN A 192 -6.53 -23.07 -7.85
CA ASN A 192 -5.81 -23.82 -8.87
C ASN A 192 -5.73 -25.28 -8.42
N MET A 193 -6.63 -26.12 -8.94
CA MET A 193 -6.71 -27.55 -8.62
C MET A 193 -5.61 -28.39 -9.28
N GLU A 194 -4.66 -27.78 -10.00
CA GLU A 194 -3.55 -28.50 -10.67
C GLU A 194 -2.65 -29.30 -9.69
N GLY A 195 -2.70 -29.03 -8.39
CA GLY A 195 -1.92 -29.77 -7.37
C GLY A 195 -2.65 -30.90 -6.64
N ILE A 196 -3.97 -31.08 -6.82
CA ILE A 196 -4.77 -32.04 -6.02
C ILE A 196 -4.96 -33.39 -6.72
N LEU A 197 -4.55 -33.51 -7.99
CA LEU A 197 -4.67 -34.75 -8.78
C LEU A 197 -3.32 -35.38 -9.18
N GLY A 198 -2.25 -35.09 -8.44
CA GLY A 198 -0.91 -35.68 -8.63
C GLY A 198 -0.67 -36.93 -7.80
#